data_AF-A0A7X0RKQ6-F1
#
_entry.id   AF-A0A7X0RKQ6-F1
#
_cell.length_a   1.000
_cell.length_b   1.000
_cell.length_c   1.000
_cell.angle_alpha   90.00
_cell.angle_beta   90.00
_cell.angle_gamma   90.00
#
_symmetry.space_group_name_H-M   'P 1'
#
loop_
_entity.id
_entity.type
_entity.pdbx_description
1 polymer ?
#
loop_
_entity_poly.entity_id
_entity_poly.type
_entity_poly.pdbx_seq_one_letter_code
_entity_poly.pdbx_strand_id
1 'polypeptide(L)'
;MASFFHVYRPEGVNSKNRLIVFDESKEAFIPLTEFYHDQVKRISESSVIAYLNTLEPFFYWLKHKSHYKARKVLWNDEPEAVKEAVRQYLLEQMHCKIRGRDGHEGVYLTSKSSKTVQLSLSAVKGFYKTMIR
;
A
#
# COMPACT_ATOMS: atom_id res chain seq x y z
N MET A 1 14.08 -3.37 -10.79
CA MET A 1 12.98 -4.28 -10.41
C MET A 1 11.69 -3.61 -10.82
N ALA A 2 10.87 -4.27 -11.64
CA ALA A 2 9.57 -3.73 -12.03
C ALA A 2 8.64 -3.79 -10.82
N SER A 3 8.20 -2.63 -10.33
CA SER A 3 7.20 -2.50 -9.27
C SER A 3 5.82 -2.36 -9.93
N PHE A 4 4.77 -2.39 -9.11
CA PHE A 4 3.49 -1.82 -9.51
C PHE A 4 3.71 -0.36 -9.94
N PHE A 5 2.92 0.11 -10.90
CA PHE A 5 3.02 1.46 -11.44
C PHE A 5 1.66 1.98 -11.89
N HIS A 6 1.48 3.29 -11.87
CA HIS A 6 0.29 3.93 -12.38
C HIS A 6 0.51 4.66 -13.71
N VAL A 7 -0.54 4.71 -14.50
CA VAL A 7 -0.59 5.45 -15.77
C VAL A 7 -1.83 6.34 -15.77
N TYR A 8 -1.64 7.61 -16.11
CA TYR A 8 -2.73 8.55 -16.29
C TYR A 8 -3.51 8.24 -17.57
N ARG A 9 -4.79 8.59 -17.56
CA ARG A 9 -5.63 8.55 -18.76
C ARG A 9 -4.98 9.41 -19.86
N PRO A 10 -4.74 8.86 -21.06
CA PRO A 10 -4.22 9.63 -22.18
C PRO A 10 -5.13 10.81 -22.55
N GLU A 11 -4.55 11.85 -23.13
CA GLU A 11 -5.31 12.98 -23.67
C GLU A 11 -6.28 12.52 -24.76
N GLY A 12 -7.47 13.14 -24.81
CA GLY A 12 -8.51 12.80 -25.79
C GLY A 12 -9.30 11.52 -25.52
N VAL A 13 -8.91 10.69 -24.54
CA VAL A 13 -9.65 9.47 -24.17
C VAL A 13 -10.77 9.81 -23.19
N ASN A 14 -12.02 9.47 -23.55
CA ASN A 14 -13.15 9.57 -22.64
C ASN A 14 -13.28 8.28 -21.82
N SER A 15 -12.88 8.31 -20.56
CA SER A 15 -13.00 7.19 -19.61
C SER A 15 -13.29 7.70 -18.21
N LYS A 16 -14.08 6.94 -17.45
CA LYS A 16 -14.37 7.23 -16.04
C LYS A 16 -13.11 7.20 -15.15
N ASN A 17 -12.09 6.44 -15.54
CA ASN A 17 -10.87 6.29 -14.78
C ASN A 17 -9.84 7.34 -15.22
N ARG A 18 -9.49 8.29 -14.34
CA ARG A 18 -8.41 9.27 -14.56
C ARG A 18 -7.00 8.66 -14.52
N LEU A 19 -6.87 7.51 -13.86
CA LEU A 19 -5.62 6.79 -13.62
C LEU A 19 -5.95 5.31 -13.48
N ILE A 20 -5.05 4.45 -13.94
CA ILE A 20 -5.09 2.99 -13.76
C ILE A 20 -3.75 2.56 -13.17
N VAL A 21 -3.80 1.65 -12.21
CA VAL A 21 -2.64 1.03 -11.60
C VAL A 21 -2.46 -0.36 -12.20
N PHE A 22 -1.23 -0.70 -12.53
CA PHE A 22 -0.84 -1.98 -13.09
C PHE A 22 0.15 -2.68 -12.16
N ASP A 23 0.12 -4.00 -12.16
CA ASP A 23 1.14 -4.83 -11.52
C ASP A 23 2.39 -4.97 -12.41
N GLU A 24 3.38 -5.73 -11.94
CA GLU A 24 4.62 -5.97 -12.69
C GLU A 24 4.43 -6.74 -14.01
N SER A 25 3.29 -7.43 -14.15
CA SER A 25 2.89 -8.18 -15.35
C SER A 25 2.11 -7.32 -16.35
N LYS A 26 1.92 -6.02 -16.03
CA LYS A 26 1.07 -5.08 -16.77
C LYS A 26 -0.42 -5.45 -16.74
N GLU A 27 -0.85 -6.23 -15.75
CA GLU A 27 -2.26 -6.47 -15.50
C GLU A 27 -2.84 -5.36 -14.62
N ALA A 28 -4.07 -4.94 -14.91
CA ALA A 28 -4.71 -3.87 -14.16
C ALA A 28 -4.99 -4.31 -12.72
N PHE A 29 -4.39 -3.62 -11.76
CA PHE A 29 -4.66 -3.81 -10.34
C PHE A 29 -5.80 -2.88 -9.89
N ILE A 30 -7.02 -3.39 -10.03
CA ILE A 30 -8.27 -2.69 -9.72
C ILE A 30 -8.29 -2.10 -8.30
N PRO A 31 -7.84 -2.80 -7.23
CA PRO A 31 -7.93 -2.27 -5.86
C PRO A 31 -7.22 -0.92 -5.65
N LEU A 32 -6.00 -0.75 -6.19
CA LEU A 32 -5.29 0.53 -6.09
C LEU A 32 -5.90 1.60 -7.01
N THR A 33 -6.46 1.19 -8.14
CA THR A 33 -7.19 2.08 -9.05
C THR A 33 -8.44 2.65 -8.36
N GLU A 34 -9.24 1.81 -7.69
CA GLU A 34 -10.42 2.22 -6.93
C GLU A 34 -10.05 3.05 -5.70
N PHE A 35 -8.99 2.65 -4.98
CA PHE A 35 -8.43 3.46 -3.89
C PHE A 35 -8.15 4.89 -4.33
N TYR A 36 -7.45 5.05 -5.47
CA TYR A 36 -7.18 6.37 -6.02
C TYR A 36 -8.47 7.17 -6.26
N HIS A 37 -9.43 6.61 -6.99
CA HIS A 37 -10.67 7.32 -7.37
C HIS A 37 -11.60 7.62 -6.18
N ASP A 38 -11.56 6.84 -5.10
CA ASP A 38 -12.27 7.18 -3.84
C ASP A 38 -11.54 8.28 -3.06
N GLN A 39 -10.21 8.21 -2.95
CA GLN A 39 -9.44 9.14 -2.11
C GLN A 39 -9.33 10.54 -2.71
N VAL A 40 -9.23 10.68 -4.05
CA VAL A 40 -9.16 12.01 -4.71
C VAL A 40 -10.43 12.84 -4.51
N LYS A 41 -11.54 12.22 -4.07
CA LYS A 41 -12.77 12.93 -3.68
C LYS A 41 -12.70 13.54 -2.27
N ARG A 42 -11.68 13.19 -1.48
CA ARG A 42 -11.58 13.50 -0.04
C ARG A 42 -10.36 14.36 0.30
N ILE A 43 -9.25 14.16 -0.40
CA ILE A 43 -7.98 14.85 -0.18
C ILE A 43 -7.36 15.28 -1.51
N SER A 44 -6.31 16.10 -1.46
CA SER A 44 -5.65 16.59 -2.67
C SER A 44 -5.09 15.43 -3.53
N GLU A 45 -5.18 15.56 -4.85
CA GLU A 45 -4.65 14.58 -5.82
C GLU A 45 -3.16 14.30 -5.56
N SER A 46 -2.37 15.35 -5.26
CA SER A 46 -0.96 15.22 -4.88
C SER A 46 -0.73 14.33 -3.66
N SER A 47 -1.62 14.37 -2.66
CA SER A 47 -1.52 13.52 -1.47
C SER A 47 -1.87 12.07 -1.79
N VAL A 48 -2.88 11.85 -2.64
CA VAL A 48 -3.26 10.50 -3.09
C VAL A 48 -2.13 9.87 -3.91
N ILE A 49 -1.49 10.63 -4.80
CA ILE A 49 -0.32 10.15 -5.55
C ILE A 49 0.85 9.83 -4.62
N ALA A 50 1.10 10.63 -3.58
CA ALA A 50 2.12 10.31 -2.57
C ALA A 50 1.81 8.99 -1.83
N TYR A 51 0.53 8.74 -1.51
CA TYR A 51 0.10 7.45 -0.98
C TYR A 51 0.31 6.32 -2.00
N LEU A 52 -0.07 6.53 -3.25
CA LEU A 52 0.04 5.52 -4.31
C LEU A 52 1.50 5.09 -4.53
N ASN A 53 2.41 6.07 -4.63
CA ASN A 53 3.86 5.84 -4.73
C ASN A 53 4.42 5.05 -3.53
N THR A 54 3.75 5.13 -2.37
CA THR A 54 4.13 4.36 -1.18
C THR A 54 3.51 2.96 -1.18
N LEU A 55 2.30 2.82 -1.73
CA LEU A 55 1.60 1.55 -1.82
C LEU A 55 2.18 0.65 -2.91
N GLU A 56 2.57 1.18 -4.07
CA GLU A 56 3.16 0.43 -5.18
C GLU A 56 4.31 -0.53 -4.74
N PRO A 57 5.37 -0.06 -4.06
CA PRO A 57 6.43 -0.95 -3.58
C PRO A 57 5.96 -1.89 -2.46
N PHE A 58 4.98 -1.47 -1.64
CA PHE A 58 4.39 -2.33 -0.61
C PHE A 58 3.65 -3.51 -1.24
N PHE A 59 2.79 -3.28 -2.24
CA PHE A 59 2.04 -4.35 -2.92
C PHE A 59 2.95 -5.27 -3.73
N TYR A 60 3.99 -4.72 -4.36
CA TYR A 60 5.02 -5.56 -4.98
C TYR A 60 5.70 -6.48 -3.94
N TRP A 61 6.14 -5.92 -2.81
CA TRP A 61 6.73 -6.74 -1.73
C TRP A 61 5.73 -7.75 -1.18
N LEU A 62 4.46 -7.36 -1.00
CA LEU A 62 3.39 -8.23 -0.50
C LEU A 62 3.23 -9.46 -1.41
N LYS A 63 3.09 -9.25 -2.72
CA LYS A 63 2.91 -10.33 -3.71
C LYS A 63 4.08 -11.33 -3.75
N HIS A 64 5.30 -10.85 -3.49
CA HIS A 64 6.52 -11.64 -3.75
C HIS A 64 7.23 -12.18 -2.51
N LYS A 65 7.17 -11.46 -1.39
CA LYS A 65 8.02 -11.71 -0.23
C LYS A 65 7.26 -11.92 1.07
N SER A 66 6.05 -11.40 1.17
CA SER A 66 5.25 -11.59 2.38
C SER A 66 4.87 -13.05 2.58
N HIS A 67 4.76 -13.45 3.85
CA HIS A 67 4.34 -14.79 4.21
C HIS A 67 3.62 -14.80 5.56
N TYR A 68 2.59 -15.64 5.67
CA TYR A 68 1.89 -15.93 6.91
C TYR A 68 1.53 -17.42 6.92
N LYS A 69 1.87 -18.16 7.98
CA LYS A 69 1.62 -19.61 8.07
C LYS A 69 2.07 -20.39 6.82
N ALA A 70 3.28 -20.11 6.35
CA ALA A 70 3.92 -20.72 5.17
C ALA A 70 3.22 -20.50 3.81
N ARG A 71 2.24 -19.58 3.72
CA ARG A 71 1.65 -19.13 2.45
C ARG A 71 1.95 -17.65 2.19
N LYS A 72 1.96 -17.25 0.93
CA LYS A 72 2.00 -15.83 0.55
C LYS A 72 0.74 -15.12 1.03
N VAL A 73 0.90 -13.89 1.51
CA VAL A 73 -0.24 -13.06 1.93
C VAL A 73 -0.81 -12.34 0.71
N LEU A 74 -2.12 -12.44 0.55
CA LEU A 74 -2.92 -11.66 -0.38
C LEU A 74 -3.44 -10.42 0.34
N TRP A 75 -3.63 -9.35 -0.41
CA TRP A 75 -4.14 -8.09 0.15
C TRP A 75 -5.54 -8.21 0.74
N ASN A 76 -6.32 -9.21 0.33
CA ASN A 76 -7.69 -9.46 0.79
C ASN A 76 -7.79 -10.68 1.74
N ASP A 77 -6.67 -11.13 2.30
CA ASP A 77 -6.66 -12.17 3.34
C ASP A 77 -7.28 -11.69 4.66
N GLU A 78 -7.41 -12.60 5.62
CA GLU A 78 -7.86 -12.27 6.97
C GLU A 78 -7.01 -11.15 7.62
N PRO A 79 -7.62 -10.31 8.50
CA PRO A 79 -6.94 -9.17 9.11
C PRO A 79 -5.60 -9.52 9.78
N GLU A 80 -5.49 -10.69 10.40
CA GLU A 80 -4.30 -11.17 11.07
C GLU A 80 -3.14 -11.38 10.09
N ALA A 81 -3.40 -11.96 8.92
CA ALA A 81 -2.39 -12.18 7.89
C ALA A 81 -1.90 -10.85 7.31
N VAL A 82 -2.83 -9.93 7.04
CA VAL A 82 -2.51 -8.58 6.55
C VAL A 82 -1.69 -7.79 7.58
N LYS A 83 -2.08 -7.80 8.86
CA LYS A 83 -1.34 -7.14 9.94
C LYS A 83 0.08 -7.66 10.04
N GLU A 84 0.25 -8.98 9.96
CA GLU A 84 1.57 -9.60 10.00
C GLU A 84 2.41 -9.23 8.76
N ALA A 85 1.82 -9.17 7.57
CA ALA A 85 2.52 -8.70 6.38
C ALA A 85 2.98 -7.22 6.50
N VAL A 86 2.13 -6.34 7.04
CA VAL A 86 2.51 -4.95 7.33
C VAL A 86 3.64 -4.90 8.35
N ARG A 87 3.58 -5.73 9.39
CA ARG A 87 4.62 -5.86 10.42
C ARG A 87 5.96 -6.27 9.81
N GLN A 88 5.98 -7.31 8.97
CA GLN A 88 7.17 -7.75 8.24
C GLN A 88 7.71 -6.66 7.30
N TYR A 89 6.85 -5.97 6.54
CA TYR A 89 7.28 -4.88 5.66
C TYR A 89 7.98 -3.75 6.43
N LEU A 90 7.45 -3.40 7.61
CA LEU A 90 8.06 -2.40 8.48
C LEU A 90 9.46 -2.84 8.96
N LEU A 91 9.63 -4.11 9.33
CA LEU A 91 10.92 -4.65 9.79
C LEU A 91 11.93 -4.75 8.64
N GLU A 92 11.52 -5.30 7.50
CA GLU A 92 12.43 -5.68 6.42
C GLU A 92 12.72 -4.56 5.43
N GLN A 93 11.68 -3.80 5.02
CA GLN A 93 11.80 -2.79 3.96
C GLN A 93 11.94 -1.37 4.52
N MET A 94 11.27 -1.11 5.65
CA MET A 94 11.34 0.20 6.32
C MET A 94 12.38 0.25 7.44
N HIS A 95 13.01 -0.89 7.75
CA HIS A 95 14.00 -1.05 8.82
C HIS A 95 13.54 -0.40 10.13
N CYS A 96 12.32 -0.70 10.54
CA CYS A 96 11.82 -0.34 11.86
C CYS A 96 12.13 -1.45 12.86
N LYS A 97 12.06 -1.11 14.14
CA LYS A 97 11.94 -2.09 15.23
C LYS A 97 10.52 -2.02 15.75
N ILE A 98 9.90 -3.17 15.98
CA ILE A 98 8.55 -3.25 16.52
C ILE A 98 8.63 -3.81 17.92
N ARG A 99 8.08 -3.10 18.90
CA ARG A 99 8.00 -3.58 20.29
C ARG A 99 6.58 -3.43 20.80
N GLY A 100 6.05 -4.50 21.39
CA GLY A 100 4.72 -4.51 21.99
C GLY A 100 4.74 -4.00 23.43
N ARG A 101 3.68 -3.28 23.81
CA ARG A 101 3.22 -3.12 25.20
C ARG A 101 1.69 -3.12 25.17
N ASP A 102 1.09 -3.95 26.01
CA ASP A 102 -0.34 -3.88 26.36
C ASP A 102 -1.31 -3.73 25.16
N GLY A 103 -1.33 -4.74 24.30
CA GLY A 103 -2.27 -4.81 23.16
C GLY A 103 -1.96 -3.86 21.99
N HIS A 104 -0.88 -3.09 22.06
CA HIS A 104 -0.43 -2.19 21.01
C HIS A 104 1.04 -2.44 20.65
N GLU A 105 1.37 -2.26 19.37
CA GLU A 105 2.75 -2.33 18.88
C GLU A 105 3.27 -0.92 18.58
N GLY A 106 4.37 -0.55 19.25
CA GLY A 106 5.12 0.65 18.95
C GLY A 106 6.10 0.42 17.80
N VAL A 107 6.12 1.35 16.83
CA VAL A 107 7.07 1.36 15.71
C VAL A 107 8.21 2.32 16.04
N TYR A 108 9.41 1.77 16.22
CA TYR A 108 10.64 2.50 16.52
C TYR A 108 11.46 2.64 15.25
N LEU A 109 11.78 3.87 14.90
CA LEU A 109 12.52 4.21 13.69
C LEU A 109 14.00 3.85 13.87
N THR A 110 14.62 3.22 12.87
CA THR A 110 16.08 2.95 12.93
C THR A 110 16.86 3.50 11.74
N SER A 111 16.23 3.71 10.58
CA SER A 111 16.90 4.32 9.42
C SER A 111 16.03 5.33 8.67
N LYS A 112 14.76 5.00 8.37
CA LYS A 112 13.85 5.89 7.65
C LYS A 112 13.32 7.01 8.57
N SER A 113 13.02 8.15 7.97
CA SER A 113 12.42 9.29 8.69
C SER A 113 11.03 8.94 9.22
N SER A 114 10.62 9.60 10.31
CA SER A 114 9.28 9.46 10.89
C SER A 114 8.18 9.74 9.86
N LYS A 115 8.39 10.79 9.05
CA LYS A 115 7.47 11.21 7.99
C LYS A 115 7.27 10.11 6.94
N THR A 116 8.33 9.42 6.53
CA THR A 116 8.25 8.34 5.54
C THR A 116 7.46 7.15 6.08
N VAL A 117 7.73 6.73 7.31
CA VAL A 117 7.02 5.60 7.95
C VAL A 117 5.55 5.94 8.20
N GLN A 118 5.27 7.16 8.68
CA GLN A 118 3.90 7.64 8.89
C GLN A 118 3.12 7.73 7.57
N LEU A 119 3.75 8.18 6.49
CA LEU A 119 3.13 8.22 5.16
C LEU A 119 2.75 6.80 4.71
N SER A 120 3.66 5.84 4.86
CA SER A 120 3.41 4.43 4.52
C SER A 120 2.27 3.83 5.33
N LEU A 121 2.27 4.00 6.65
CA LEU A 121 1.20 3.48 7.50
C LEU A 121 -0.15 4.15 7.20
N SER A 122 -0.14 5.46 6.93
CA SER A 122 -1.36 6.20 6.57
C SER A 122 -1.91 5.75 5.22
N ALA A 123 -1.04 5.50 4.24
CA ALA A 123 -1.42 4.99 2.93
C ALA A 123 -2.04 3.58 3.03
N VAL A 124 -1.39 2.66 3.77
CA VAL A 124 -1.92 1.30 4.00
C VAL A 124 -3.27 1.35 4.73
N LYS A 125 -3.36 2.13 5.81
CA LYS A 125 -4.62 2.33 6.54
C LYS A 125 -5.71 2.92 5.64
N GLY A 126 -5.36 3.90 4.81
CA GLY A 126 -6.26 4.52 3.85
C GLY A 126 -6.78 3.51 2.83
N PHE A 127 -5.90 2.68 2.29
CA PHE A 127 -6.25 1.61 1.35
C PHE A 127 -7.30 0.66 1.94
N TYR A 128 -7.01 0.07 3.10
CA TYR A 128 -7.93 -0.89 3.73
C TYR A 128 -9.26 -0.23 4.14
N LYS A 129 -9.24 1.04 4.56
CA LYS A 129 -10.48 1.79 4.82
C LYS A 129 -11.34 2.00 3.59
N THR A 130 -10.75 2.11 2.40
CA THR A 130 -11.53 2.18 1.15
C THR A 130 -12.06 0.81 0.75
N MET A 131 -11.28 -0.26 0.95
CA MET A 131 -11.66 -1.61 0.53
C MET A 131 -12.68 -2.32 1.44
N ILE A 132 -12.76 -1.96 2.73
CA ILE A 132 -13.67 -2.60 3.70
C ILE A 132 -15.07 -1.91 3.73
N ARG A 133 -15.30 -0.90 2.87
CA ARG A 133 -16.55 -0.15 2.87
C ARG A 133 -17.74 -0.91 2.32
#